data_AF-A0A0S3PS31-F1
#
_entry.id   AF-A0A0S3PS31-F1
#
_cell.length_a   1.000
_cell.length_b   1.000
_cell.length_c   1.000
_cell.angle_alpha   90.00
_cell.angle_beta   90.00
_cell.angle_gamma   90.00
#
_symmetry.space_group_name_H-M   'P 1'
#
loop_
_entity.id
_entity.type
_entity.pdbx_description
1 polymer ?
#
loop_
_entity_poly.entity_id
_entity_poly.type
_entity_poly.pdbx_seq_one_letter_code
_entity_poly.pdbx_strand_id
1 'polypeptide(L)'
;MPERDQRAGDAMLSDGNLIVVDLTPDELAKRAIDVVPLGDLEVPSGKLVATDPIVDLDQAPFVREVPPGRYPVTLYEAGYFVALAAIRFAPGAVDHWELARLPGRGIAVAADPEEFHGHDVDSARSCFMDAQAIPAIKKDVAIAAENGDAGDYVMDLLAEENLMYWPLDDDPVNVAIFQSGNGDGAYQSYWGLCAAGTPLALVTDFKIIKNADARSPL
;
A
#
# COMPACT_ATOMS: atom_id res chain seq x y z
N MET A 1 -16.93 9.05 -29.18
CA MET A 1 -15.87 9.72 -28.40
C MET A 1 -14.60 8.91 -28.63
N PRO A 2 -13.45 9.51 -28.91
CA PRO A 2 -12.24 8.71 -29.07
C PRO A 2 -11.88 8.15 -27.70
N GLU A 3 -11.64 6.83 -27.63
CA GLU A 3 -11.01 6.19 -26.48
C GLU A 3 -9.73 6.97 -26.19
N ARG A 4 -9.68 7.69 -25.06
CA ARG A 4 -8.39 8.16 -24.53
C ARG A 4 -7.56 6.90 -24.37
N ASP A 5 -6.38 6.88 -24.99
CA ASP A 5 -5.47 5.74 -24.91
C ASP A 5 -5.19 5.43 -23.44
N GLN A 6 -5.86 4.39 -22.94
CA GLN A 6 -5.93 4.06 -21.51
C GLN A 6 -4.52 3.79 -20.96
N ARG A 7 -3.64 3.26 -21.82
CA ARG A 7 -2.22 3.03 -21.52
C ARG A 7 -1.43 4.31 -21.26
N ALA A 8 -1.79 5.42 -21.91
CA ALA A 8 -1.16 6.72 -21.66
C ALA A 8 -1.63 7.32 -20.32
N GLY A 9 -2.87 7.04 -19.91
CA GLY A 9 -3.40 7.41 -18.59
C GLY A 9 -2.68 6.65 -17.47
N ASP A 10 -2.51 5.35 -17.62
CA ASP A 10 -1.85 4.49 -16.62
C ASP A 10 -0.38 4.88 -16.39
N ALA A 11 0.35 5.24 -17.45
CA ALA A 11 1.74 5.69 -17.36
C ALA A 11 1.89 7.03 -16.60
N MET A 12 0.87 7.89 -16.62
CA MET A 12 0.89 9.17 -15.89
C MET A 12 0.59 9.02 -14.39
N LEU A 13 -0.01 7.91 -13.97
CA LEU A 13 -0.41 7.73 -12.57
C LEU A 13 0.78 7.48 -11.64
N SER A 14 1.81 6.78 -12.13
CA SER A 14 2.88 6.18 -11.33
C SER A 14 4.22 6.12 -12.07
N ASP A 15 4.42 7.00 -13.05
CA ASP A 15 5.55 6.93 -13.99
C ASP A 15 5.72 5.54 -14.65
N GLY A 16 4.62 4.81 -14.84
CA GLY A 16 4.61 3.48 -15.46
C GLY A 16 5.08 2.33 -14.57
N ASN A 17 5.12 2.51 -13.25
CA ASN A 17 5.63 1.50 -12.32
C ASN A 17 4.64 0.38 -12.01
N LEU A 18 3.34 0.65 -12.08
CA LEU A 18 2.31 -0.29 -11.58
C LEU A 18 2.28 -1.64 -12.33
N ILE A 19 2.81 -1.70 -13.55
CA ILE A 19 2.88 -2.96 -14.32
C ILE A 19 3.74 -4.03 -13.63
N VAL A 20 4.60 -3.66 -12.68
CA VAL A 20 5.48 -4.58 -11.93
C VAL A 20 4.73 -5.78 -11.40
N VAL A 21 3.49 -5.61 -10.91
CA VAL A 21 2.72 -6.70 -10.29
C VAL A 21 2.27 -7.79 -11.25
N ASP A 22 2.32 -7.52 -12.56
CA ASP A 22 1.95 -8.47 -13.63
C ASP A 22 3.16 -8.99 -14.42
N LEU A 23 4.37 -8.51 -14.11
CA LEU A 23 5.59 -8.98 -14.75
C LEU A 23 5.94 -10.40 -14.29
N THR A 24 6.51 -11.17 -15.22
CA THR A 24 7.07 -12.49 -14.90
C THR A 24 8.35 -12.36 -14.06
N PRO A 25 8.75 -13.41 -13.31
CA PRO A 25 10.01 -13.40 -12.56
C PRO A 25 11.24 -13.05 -13.43
N ASP A 26 11.29 -13.55 -14.67
CA ASP A 26 12.39 -13.25 -15.60
C ASP A 26 12.40 -11.78 -16.05
N GLU A 27 11.24 -11.14 -16.17
CA GLU A 27 11.14 -9.71 -16.50
C GLU A 27 11.54 -8.85 -15.31
N LEU A 28 11.11 -9.20 -14.10
CA LEU A 28 11.47 -8.53 -12.85
C LEU A 28 12.98 -8.59 -12.61
N ALA A 29 13.59 -9.77 -12.76
CA ALA A 29 15.04 -9.95 -12.63
C ALA A 29 15.82 -9.09 -13.64
N LYS A 30 15.35 -9.00 -14.89
CA LYS A 30 15.97 -8.13 -15.91
C LYS A 30 15.89 -6.64 -15.54
N ARG A 31 14.92 -6.26 -14.72
CA ARG A 31 14.67 -4.89 -14.24
C ARG A 31 15.29 -4.61 -12.87
N ALA A 32 16.05 -5.56 -12.32
CA ALA A 32 16.64 -5.51 -10.98
C ALA A 32 15.60 -5.28 -9.86
N ILE A 33 14.43 -5.90 -9.99
CA ILE A 33 13.37 -5.85 -9.00
C ILE A 33 13.27 -7.21 -8.33
N ASP A 34 13.43 -7.23 -7.01
CA ASP A 34 13.26 -8.43 -6.18
C ASP A 34 11.83 -8.50 -5.64
N VAL A 35 11.32 -9.72 -5.45
CA VAL A 35 9.95 -9.97 -4.96
C VAL A 35 10.04 -10.60 -3.58
N VAL A 36 9.47 -9.91 -2.59
CA VAL A 36 9.49 -10.34 -1.19
C VAL A 36 8.06 -10.56 -0.71
N PRO A 37 7.62 -11.82 -0.52
CA PRO A 37 6.35 -12.11 0.13
C PRO A 37 6.40 -11.66 1.59
N LEU A 38 5.47 -10.82 2.00
CA LEU A 38 5.41 -10.32 3.38
C LEU A 38 4.53 -11.22 4.26
N GLY A 39 3.39 -11.65 3.72
CA GLY A 39 2.41 -12.47 4.42
C GLY A 39 1.01 -12.23 3.90
N ASP A 40 0.02 -12.78 4.60
CA ASP A 40 -1.38 -12.59 4.24
C ASP A 40 -2.07 -11.59 5.17
N LEU A 41 -2.74 -10.60 4.59
CA LEU A 41 -3.55 -9.63 5.29
C LEU A 41 -4.99 -10.13 5.42
N GLU A 42 -5.52 -10.06 6.63
CA GLU A 42 -6.91 -10.39 6.96
C GLU A 42 -7.78 -9.15 6.75
N VAL A 43 -8.78 -9.26 5.87
CA VAL A 43 -9.63 -8.15 5.41
C VAL A 43 -11.10 -8.48 5.64
N PRO A 44 -11.57 -8.57 6.91
CA PRO A 44 -12.92 -9.02 7.23
C PRO A 44 -14.03 -8.04 6.84
N SER A 45 -13.75 -6.74 6.73
CA SER A 45 -14.76 -5.74 6.35
C SER A 45 -14.73 -5.37 4.87
N GLY A 46 -13.63 -5.68 4.17
CA GLY A 46 -13.40 -5.27 2.80
C GLY A 46 -12.92 -3.82 2.66
N LYS A 47 -12.75 -3.09 3.76
CA LYS A 47 -12.39 -1.67 3.78
C LYS A 47 -10.90 -1.51 4.07
N LEU A 48 -10.14 -1.23 3.02
CA LEU A 48 -8.69 -1.12 3.11
C LEU A 48 -8.23 0.29 3.46
N VAL A 49 -7.19 0.36 4.28
CA VAL A 49 -6.46 1.56 4.68
C VAL A 49 -4.99 1.37 4.32
N ALA A 50 -4.38 2.39 3.72
CA ALA A 50 -2.93 2.56 3.70
C ALA A 50 -2.58 3.81 4.48
N THR A 51 -1.62 3.73 5.39
CA THR A 51 -1.23 4.88 6.24
C THR A 51 0.15 4.66 6.88
N ASP A 52 0.62 5.65 7.62
CA ASP A 52 1.69 5.50 8.61
C ASP A 52 1.11 4.91 9.91
N PRO A 53 1.54 3.70 10.32
CA PRO A 53 0.96 3.00 11.47
C PRO A 53 1.30 3.62 12.83
N ILE A 54 2.23 4.58 12.87
CA ILE A 54 2.69 5.23 14.10
C ILE A 54 2.13 6.64 14.20
N VAL A 55 2.08 7.37 13.08
CA VAL A 55 1.80 8.81 13.06
C VAL A 55 0.34 9.13 12.71
N ASP A 56 -0.30 8.35 11.82
CA ASP A 56 -1.68 8.61 11.38
C ASP A 56 -2.56 7.35 11.32
N LEU A 57 -3.04 6.93 12.49
CA LEU A 57 -4.00 5.82 12.62
C LEU A 57 -5.46 6.23 12.38
N ASP A 58 -5.74 7.50 12.10
CA ASP A 58 -7.10 8.02 11.92
C ASP A 58 -7.51 8.19 10.44
N GLN A 59 -6.63 7.79 9.51
CA GLN A 59 -6.94 7.80 8.09
C GLN A 59 -8.18 6.96 7.77
N ALA A 60 -9.12 7.57 7.06
CA ALA A 60 -10.30 6.89 6.54
C ALA A 60 -9.92 5.79 5.52
N PRO A 61 -10.70 4.69 5.43
CA PRO A 61 -10.50 3.70 4.38
C PRO A 61 -10.74 4.29 2.99
N PHE A 62 -10.13 3.68 1.98
CA PHE A 62 -10.40 4.01 0.59
C PHE A 62 -11.89 3.86 0.27
N VAL A 63 -12.38 4.67 -0.67
CA VAL A 63 -13.79 4.67 -1.13
C VAL A 63 -14.21 3.33 -1.72
N ARG A 64 -13.26 2.63 -2.36
CA ARG A 64 -13.51 1.35 -3.01
C ARG A 64 -13.25 0.21 -2.02
N GLU A 65 -14.22 -0.68 -1.91
CA GLU A 65 -14.15 -1.87 -1.07
C GLU A 65 -13.80 -3.12 -1.89
N VAL A 66 -13.28 -4.14 -1.22
CA VAL A 66 -13.03 -5.48 -1.78
C VAL A 66 -13.89 -6.52 -1.06
N PRO A 67 -14.12 -7.71 -1.64
CA PRO A 67 -14.75 -8.80 -0.90
C PRO A 67 -13.98 -9.09 0.40
N PRO A 68 -14.67 -9.44 1.50
CA PRO A 68 -13.99 -9.92 2.69
C PRO A 68 -13.16 -11.17 2.40
N GLY A 69 -11.97 -11.24 2.97
CA GLY A 69 -11.09 -12.37 2.74
C GLY A 69 -9.68 -12.18 3.29
N ARG A 70 -8.80 -13.10 2.90
CA ARG A 70 -7.40 -13.13 3.27
C ARG A 70 -6.57 -13.00 1.99
N TYR A 71 -5.68 -12.02 1.94
CA TYR A 71 -5.02 -11.62 0.70
C TYR A 71 -3.51 -11.49 0.87
N PRO A 72 -2.70 -12.04 -0.06
CA PRO A 72 -1.25 -11.94 0.03
C PRO A 72 -0.79 -10.50 -0.20
N VAL A 73 0.14 -10.07 0.65
CA VAL A 73 0.90 -8.83 0.56
C VAL A 73 2.30 -9.16 0.04
N THR A 74 2.74 -8.42 -0.97
CA THR A 74 4.04 -8.59 -1.61
C THR A 74 4.74 -7.24 -1.73
N LEU A 75 6.01 -7.21 -1.37
CA LEU A 75 6.90 -6.07 -1.57
C LEU A 75 7.72 -6.30 -2.83
N TYR A 76 7.92 -5.24 -3.61
CA TYR A 76 8.81 -5.22 -4.76
C TYR A 76 9.97 -4.29 -4.44
N GLU A 77 11.15 -4.84 -4.31
CA GLU A 77 12.34 -4.15 -3.83
C GLU A 77 13.27 -3.75 -4.98
N ALA A 78 13.83 -2.55 -4.88
CA ALA A 78 14.85 -2.01 -5.76
C ALA A 78 16.14 -1.79 -4.94
N GLY A 79 16.98 -2.82 -4.88
CA GLY A 79 18.11 -2.84 -3.95
C GLY A 79 17.62 -2.98 -2.51
N TYR A 80 17.91 -1.99 -1.65
CA TYR A 80 17.49 -2.00 -0.24
C TYR A 80 16.15 -1.29 0.00
N PHE A 81 15.52 -0.75 -1.04
CA PHE A 81 14.33 0.07 -0.89
C PHE A 81 13.09 -0.67 -1.38
N VAL A 82 12.02 -0.63 -0.59
CA VAL A 82 10.69 -1.04 -1.02
C VAL A 82 10.21 -0.05 -2.08
N ALA A 83 10.16 -0.48 -3.33
CA ALA A 83 9.69 0.37 -4.43
C ALA A 83 8.17 0.39 -4.52
N LEU A 84 7.55 -0.79 -4.39
CA LEU A 84 6.09 -0.94 -4.37
C LEU A 84 5.68 -1.93 -3.27
N ALA A 85 4.54 -1.68 -2.65
CA ALA A 85 3.85 -2.68 -1.82
C ALA A 85 2.50 -2.99 -2.48
N ALA A 86 2.14 -4.27 -2.58
CA ALA A 86 0.94 -4.70 -3.28
C ALA A 86 0.13 -5.74 -2.51
N ILE A 87 -1.20 -5.64 -2.62
CA ILE A 87 -2.16 -6.68 -2.24
C ILE A 87 -2.78 -7.26 -3.51
N ARG A 88 -2.83 -8.59 -3.64
CA ARG A 88 -3.53 -9.26 -4.76
C ARG A 88 -4.86 -9.87 -4.29
N PHE A 89 -5.97 -9.43 -4.87
CA PHE A 89 -7.32 -9.90 -4.50
C PHE A 89 -7.82 -11.07 -5.35
N ALA A 90 -7.36 -11.15 -6.60
CA ALA A 90 -7.75 -12.18 -7.54
C ALA A 90 -6.67 -12.38 -8.61
N PRO A 91 -6.59 -13.58 -9.23
CA PRO A 91 -5.69 -13.81 -10.36
C PRO A 91 -6.16 -13.06 -11.61
N GLY A 92 -5.22 -12.79 -12.52
CA GLY A 92 -5.48 -12.15 -13.80
C GLY A 92 -4.57 -10.95 -14.04
N ALA A 93 -4.45 -10.55 -15.30
CA ALA A 93 -3.73 -9.33 -15.68
C ALA A 93 -4.62 -8.11 -15.43
N VAL A 94 -4.01 -7.03 -14.93
CA VAL A 94 -4.66 -5.73 -14.79
C VAL A 94 -4.93 -5.16 -16.19
N ASP A 95 -6.17 -4.74 -16.40
CA ASP A 95 -6.62 -4.11 -17.63
C ASP A 95 -6.33 -2.61 -17.62
N HIS A 96 -6.60 -1.94 -16.49
CA HIS A 96 -6.31 -0.52 -16.29
C HIS A 96 -6.16 -0.17 -14.81
N TRP A 97 -5.60 1.01 -14.55
CA TRP A 97 -5.33 1.51 -13.21
C TRP A 97 -6.20 2.70 -12.84
N GLU A 98 -6.59 2.79 -11.58
CA GLU A 98 -7.27 3.95 -11.01
C GLU A 98 -6.60 4.37 -9.70
N LEU A 99 -6.53 5.68 -9.43
CA LEU A 99 -6.08 6.19 -8.14
C LEU A 99 -7.02 5.74 -7.01
N ALA A 100 -6.46 5.24 -5.91
CA ALA A 100 -7.21 4.87 -4.71
C ALA A 100 -7.62 6.12 -3.94
N ARG A 101 -8.89 6.48 -4.03
CA ARG A 101 -9.41 7.72 -3.46
C ARG A 101 -9.84 7.56 -2.02
N LEU A 102 -9.55 8.57 -1.21
CA LEU A 102 -10.09 8.77 0.12
C LEU A 102 -11.44 9.52 0.07
N PRO A 103 -12.38 9.23 1.00
CA PRO A 103 -13.70 9.87 1.02
C PRO A 103 -13.60 11.37 1.31
N GLY A 104 -14.56 12.14 0.79
CA GLY A 104 -14.62 13.60 1.01
C GLY A 104 -13.60 14.43 0.24
N ARG A 105 -12.68 13.79 -0.48
CA ARG A 105 -11.78 14.42 -1.46
C ARG A 105 -12.40 14.23 -2.86
N GLY A 106 -12.33 15.26 -3.71
CA GLY A 106 -12.93 15.27 -5.04
C GLY A 106 -12.24 14.32 -6.02
N ILE A 107 -12.38 14.59 -7.32
CA ILE A 107 -11.62 13.87 -8.33
C ILE A 107 -10.44 14.78 -8.62
N ALA A 108 -9.21 14.29 -8.43
CA ALA A 108 -7.99 15.01 -8.79
C ALA A 108 -8.00 15.38 -10.29
N VAL A 109 -8.69 16.47 -10.63
CA VAL A 109 -8.65 17.09 -11.94
C VAL A 109 -7.48 18.05 -11.86
N ALA A 110 -6.30 17.53 -12.22
CA ALA A 110 -5.01 18.20 -12.35
C ALA A 110 -5.06 19.74 -12.17
N ALA A 111 -4.79 20.23 -10.96
CA ALA A 111 -4.22 21.54 -10.65
C ALA A 111 -4.27 21.91 -9.15
N ASP A 112 -5.00 21.17 -8.30
CA ASP A 112 -5.05 21.50 -6.87
C ASP A 112 -4.09 20.61 -6.06
N PRO A 113 -2.93 21.12 -5.63
CA PRO A 113 -2.03 20.41 -4.73
C PRO A 113 -2.64 20.13 -3.35
N GLU A 114 -3.78 20.72 -2.99
CA GLU A 114 -4.49 20.42 -1.74
C GLU A 114 -5.40 19.16 -1.84
N GLU A 115 -5.59 18.58 -3.03
CA GLU A 115 -6.43 17.40 -3.23
C GLU A 115 -5.61 16.10 -3.39
N PHE A 116 -4.64 15.92 -2.49
CA PHE A 116 -3.80 14.72 -2.42
C PHE A 116 -4.64 13.49 -2.02
N HIS A 117 -4.63 12.41 -2.81
CA HIS A 117 -5.25 11.12 -2.45
C HIS A 117 -4.16 10.08 -2.17
N GLY A 118 -3.49 10.27 -1.05
CA GLY A 118 -2.49 9.36 -0.54
C GLY A 118 -2.37 9.51 0.96
N HIS A 119 -1.31 8.91 1.51
CA HIS A 119 -0.95 9.02 2.91
C HIS A 119 0.43 9.65 3.04
N ASP A 120 0.57 10.43 4.12
CA ASP A 120 1.85 10.96 4.55
C ASP A 120 2.51 9.95 5.49
N VAL A 121 3.83 9.84 5.39
CA VAL A 121 4.69 9.02 6.24
C VAL A 121 5.71 9.91 6.92
N ASP A 122 5.86 9.73 8.22
CA ASP A 122 6.79 10.50 9.08
C ASP A 122 7.54 9.60 10.09
N SER A 123 7.29 8.28 10.03
CA SER A 123 8.03 7.25 10.78
C SER A 123 8.91 6.37 9.89
N ALA A 124 9.06 6.71 8.60
CA ALA A 124 9.58 5.84 7.55
C ALA A 124 8.84 4.48 7.41
N ARG A 125 7.65 4.33 8.02
CA ARG A 125 6.80 3.13 7.94
C ARG A 125 5.51 3.43 7.22
N SER A 126 5.14 2.52 6.33
CA SER A 126 3.82 2.46 5.75
C SER A 126 3.20 1.11 6.06
N CYS A 127 1.87 1.03 6.05
CA CYS A 127 1.18 -0.22 6.27
C CYS A 127 -0.04 -0.39 5.38
N PHE A 128 -0.47 -1.65 5.24
CA PHE A 128 -1.83 -2.01 4.83
C PHE A 128 -2.59 -2.65 5.98
N MET A 129 -3.86 -2.28 6.13
CA MET A 129 -4.77 -2.91 7.09
C MET A 129 -6.23 -2.86 6.62
N ASP A 130 -7.06 -3.72 7.18
CA ASP A 130 -8.50 -3.50 7.20
C ASP A 130 -8.85 -2.43 8.24
N ALA A 131 -9.86 -1.60 7.97
CA ALA A 131 -10.32 -0.56 8.91
C ALA A 131 -10.72 -1.12 10.29
N GLN A 132 -11.07 -2.40 10.39
CA GLN A 132 -11.36 -3.07 11.67
C GLN A 132 -10.11 -3.32 12.53
N ALA A 133 -8.90 -3.21 11.98
CA ALA A 133 -7.67 -3.30 12.78
C ALA A 133 -7.41 -2.05 13.63
N ILE A 134 -7.90 -0.88 13.22
CA ILE A 134 -7.62 0.41 13.89
C ILE A 134 -7.99 0.38 15.39
N PRO A 135 -9.19 -0.08 15.81
CA PRO A 135 -9.52 -0.18 17.22
C PRO A 135 -8.60 -1.13 18.01
N ALA A 136 -8.12 -2.21 17.39
CA ALA A 136 -7.21 -3.16 18.02
C ALA A 136 -5.84 -2.52 18.26
N ILE A 137 -5.29 -1.84 17.25
CA ILE A 137 -4.04 -1.07 17.38
C ILE A 137 -4.15 -0.01 18.47
N LYS A 138 -5.23 0.78 18.47
CA LYS A 138 -5.44 1.83 19.50
C LYS A 138 -5.52 1.25 20.91
N LYS A 139 -6.15 0.08 21.06
CA LYS A 139 -6.23 -0.61 22.35
C LYS A 139 -4.85 -1.08 22.81
N ASP A 140 -4.06 -1.63 21.91
CA ASP A 140 -2.71 -2.11 22.20
C ASP A 140 -1.76 -0.98 22.61
N VAL A 141 -1.78 0.12 21.84
CA VAL A 141 -1.08 1.37 22.20
C VAL A 141 -1.50 1.88 23.58
N ALA A 142 -2.79 1.83 23.91
CA ALA A 142 -3.29 2.25 25.21
C ALA A 142 -2.78 1.33 26.34
N ILE A 143 -2.74 0.01 26.12
CA ILE A 143 -2.18 -0.96 27.08
C ILE A 143 -0.69 -0.66 27.33
N ALA A 144 0.10 -0.45 26.27
CA ALA A 144 1.51 -0.10 26.40
C ALA A 144 1.69 1.22 27.18
N ALA A 145 0.87 2.23 26.90
CA ALA A 145 0.90 3.50 27.62
C ALA A 145 0.54 3.36 29.11
N GLU A 146 -0.46 2.54 29.46
CA GLU A 146 -0.85 2.27 30.85
C GLU A 146 0.25 1.53 31.63
N ASN A 147 1.01 0.67 30.96
CA ASN A 147 2.14 -0.06 31.55
C ASN A 147 3.43 0.79 31.66
N GLY A 148 3.48 1.94 30.99
CA GLY A 148 4.69 2.79 30.92
C GLY A 148 5.65 2.43 29.78
N ASP A 149 5.21 1.58 28.85
CA ASP A 149 6.03 0.94 27.82
C ASP A 149 5.74 1.50 26.40
N ALA A 150 5.04 2.64 26.30
CA ALA A 150 4.69 3.23 24.99
C ALA A 150 5.92 3.55 24.12
N GLY A 151 7.05 3.89 24.73
CA GLY A 151 8.31 4.09 24.00
C GLY A 151 8.82 2.78 23.39
N ASP A 152 8.80 1.71 24.17
CA ASP A 152 9.26 0.38 23.74
C ASP A 152 8.35 -0.17 22.63
N TYR A 153 7.03 0.03 22.73
CA TYR A 153 6.08 -0.29 21.65
C TYR A 153 6.48 0.33 20.31
N VAL A 154 6.80 1.63 20.30
CA VAL A 154 7.23 2.32 19.07
C VAL A 154 8.57 1.77 18.59
N MET A 155 9.51 1.53 19.50
CA MET A 155 10.83 0.98 19.14
C MET A 155 10.73 -0.42 18.56
N ASP A 156 9.83 -1.26 19.08
CA ASP A 156 9.59 -2.62 18.59
C ASP A 156 9.00 -2.59 17.16
N LEU A 157 8.01 -1.73 16.90
CA LEU A 157 7.49 -1.51 15.54
C LEU A 157 8.55 -0.98 14.57
N LEU A 158 9.50 -0.19 15.07
CA LEU A 158 10.60 0.35 14.29
C LEU A 158 11.81 -0.60 14.17
N ALA A 159 11.85 -1.69 14.94
CA ALA A 159 13.00 -2.60 14.98
C ALA A 159 13.05 -3.56 13.78
N GLU A 160 11.90 -4.08 13.34
CA GLU A 160 11.82 -4.96 12.17
C GLU A 160 11.47 -4.15 10.93
N GLU A 161 12.22 -4.28 9.83
CA GLU A 161 12.00 -3.48 8.62
C GLU A 161 10.62 -3.72 7.99
N ASN A 162 10.22 -4.99 7.87
CA ASN A 162 8.96 -5.41 7.30
C ASN A 162 8.38 -6.55 8.14
N LEU A 163 7.12 -6.44 8.60
CA LEU A 163 6.50 -7.45 9.44
C LEU A 163 4.98 -7.55 9.23
N MET A 164 4.43 -8.71 9.57
CA MET A 164 3.00 -8.88 9.81
C MET A 164 2.75 -8.72 11.31
N TYR A 165 1.93 -7.73 11.68
CA TYR A 165 1.67 -7.34 13.05
C TYR A 165 0.26 -7.76 13.50
N TRP A 166 0.16 -8.35 14.69
CA TRP A 166 -1.11 -8.69 15.33
C TRP A 166 -1.26 -7.84 16.60
N PRO A 167 -2.11 -6.80 16.60
CA PRO A 167 -2.20 -5.88 17.73
C PRO A 167 -2.74 -6.51 19.01
N LEU A 168 -3.55 -7.57 18.90
CA LEU A 168 -4.15 -8.23 20.04
C LEU A 168 -4.08 -9.74 19.85
N ASP A 169 -3.76 -10.46 20.92
CA ASP A 169 -3.87 -11.92 20.95
C ASP A 169 -5.31 -12.36 20.62
N ASP A 170 -5.43 -13.42 19.83
CA ASP A 170 -6.70 -14.03 19.38
C ASP A 170 -7.63 -13.13 18.53
N ASP A 171 -7.19 -11.94 18.09
CA ASP A 171 -7.92 -11.12 17.13
C ASP A 171 -7.59 -11.57 15.68
N PRO A 172 -8.60 -11.81 14.82
CA PRO A 172 -8.34 -12.20 13.44
C PRO A 172 -7.74 -11.08 12.59
N VAL A 173 -7.75 -9.81 13.02
CA VAL A 173 -7.18 -8.71 12.22
C VAL A 173 -5.67 -8.60 12.40
N ASN A 174 -4.97 -8.31 11.32
CA ASN A 174 -3.55 -8.03 11.31
C ASN A 174 -3.23 -6.80 10.45
N VAL A 175 -1.98 -6.36 10.54
CA VAL A 175 -1.46 -5.20 9.82
C VAL A 175 -0.19 -5.63 9.10
N ALA A 176 -0.08 -5.33 7.80
CA ALA A 176 1.16 -5.50 7.07
C ALA A 176 1.96 -4.19 7.18
N ILE A 177 3.08 -4.19 7.90
CA ILE A 177 3.93 -3.00 8.11
C ILE A 177 5.22 -3.18 7.33
N PHE A 178 5.66 -2.14 6.62
CA PHE A 178 6.85 -2.18 5.79
C PHE A 178 7.51 -0.79 5.67
N GLN A 179 8.78 -0.78 5.27
CA GLN A 179 9.48 0.47 4.97
C GLN A 179 8.84 1.21 3.79
N SER A 180 8.81 2.54 3.86
CA SER A 180 8.24 3.40 2.81
C SER A 180 9.33 3.94 1.87
N GLY A 181 9.87 3.11 0.99
CA GLY A 181 10.90 3.55 0.04
C GLY A 181 12.08 4.24 0.73
N ASN A 182 12.28 5.54 0.49
CA ASN A 182 13.36 6.35 1.08
C ASN A 182 13.03 6.91 2.47
N GLY A 183 11.89 6.55 3.06
CA GLY A 183 11.43 7.01 4.38
C GLY A 183 10.24 7.95 4.27
N ASP A 184 10.35 9.13 4.87
CA ASP A 184 9.24 10.07 4.99
C ASP A 184 8.82 10.66 3.63
N GLY A 185 7.53 10.92 3.48
CA GLY A 185 6.99 11.47 2.25
C GLY A 185 5.50 11.21 2.05
N ALA A 186 5.01 11.64 0.89
CA ALA A 186 3.61 11.53 0.49
C ALA A 186 3.46 10.48 -0.63
N TYR A 187 2.79 9.38 -0.33
CA TYR A 187 2.66 8.20 -1.20
C TYR A 187 1.22 7.92 -1.59
N GLN A 188 1.04 7.38 -2.80
CA GLN A 188 -0.28 7.14 -3.38
C GLN A 188 -0.49 5.66 -3.63
N SER A 189 -1.76 5.25 -3.52
CA SER A 189 -2.18 3.88 -3.81
C SER A 189 -3.08 3.83 -5.05
N TYR A 190 -3.08 2.70 -5.75
CA TYR A 190 -3.76 2.53 -7.03
C TYR A 190 -4.44 1.17 -7.11
N TRP A 191 -5.66 1.16 -7.62
CA TRP A 191 -6.42 -0.05 -7.91
C TRP A 191 -6.07 -0.56 -9.30
N GLY A 192 -5.57 -1.79 -9.37
CA GLY A 192 -5.49 -2.53 -10.62
C GLY A 192 -6.80 -3.26 -10.86
N LEU A 193 -7.49 -2.94 -11.95
CA LEU A 193 -8.83 -3.43 -12.25
C LEU A 193 -8.83 -4.37 -13.46
N CYS A 194 -9.74 -5.35 -13.47
CA CYS A 194 -10.03 -6.10 -14.69
C CYS A 194 -10.95 -5.28 -15.62
N ALA A 195 -11.18 -5.76 -16.85
CA ALA A 195 -12.05 -5.11 -17.83
C ALA A 195 -13.50 -4.88 -17.34
N ALA A 196 -13.97 -5.66 -16.36
CA ALA A 196 -15.28 -5.48 -15.73
C ALA A 196 -15.29 -4.44 -14.58
N GLY A 197 -14.14 -3.84 -14.26
CA GLY A 197 -13.97 -2.88 -13.16
C GLY A 197 -13.79 -3.51 -11.78
N THR A 198 -13.65 -4.84 -11.69
CA THR A 198 -13.42 -5.55 -10.42
C THR A 198 -11.95 -5.43 -9.98
N PRO A 199 -11.67 -5.14 -8.70
CA PRO A 199 -10.30 -5.09 -8.17
C PRO A 199 -9.56 -6.42 -8.31
N LEU A 200 -8.36 -6.36 -8.88
CA LEU A 200 -7.39 -7.46 -8.92
C LEU A 200 -6.21 -7.18 -7.98
N ALA A 201 -5.81 -5.91 -7.84
CA ALA A 201 -4.72 -5.49 -6.97
C ALA A 201 -4.93 -4.11 -6.36
N LEU A 202 -4.29 -3.86 -5.22
CA LEU A 202 -4.03 -2.53 -4.66
C LEU A 202 -2.53 -2.37 -4.55
N VAL A 203 -1.97 -1.27 -5.03
CA VAL A 203 -0.51 -1.04 -5.03
C VAL A 203 -0.22 0.35 -4.51
N THR A 204 0.70 0.48 -3.56
CA THR A 204 1.32 1.76 -3.18
C THR A 204 2.63 1.91 -3.93
N ASP A 205 2.85 3.08 -4.54
CA ASP A 205 4.12 3.43 -5.19
C ASP A 205 4.94 4.39 -4.31
N PHE A 206 6.14 3.97 -3.94
CA PHE A 206 7.07 4.74 -3.11
C PHE A 206 8.03 5.63 -3.92
N LYS A 207 7.80 5.76 -5.24
CA LYS A 207 8.54 6.65 -6.14
C LYS A 207 10.04 6.33 -6.18
N ILE A 208 10.38 5.04 -6.04
CA ILE A 208 11.76 4.53 -6.03
C ILE A 208 12.27 4.19 -7.43
N ILE A 209 11.35 3.81 -8.32
CA ILE A 209 11.68 3.35 -9.67
C ILE A 209 10.93 4.16 -10.71
N LYS A 210 11.31 4.01 -11.98
CA LYS A 210 10.62 4.63 -13.12
C LYS A 210 10.44 3.63 -14.24
N ASN A 211 9.27 3.65 -14.89
CA ASN A 211 8.92 2.72 -15.98
C ASN A 211 9.13 1.25 -15.60
N ALA A 212 8.86 0.90 -14.34
CA ALA A 212 9.08 -0.44 -13.79
C ALA A 212 10.53 -0.93 -13.94
N ASP A 213 11.54 -0.05 -13.81
CA ASP A 213 12.94 -0.43 -13.95
C ASP A 213 13.77 0.16 -12.81
N ALA A 214 14.29 -0.70 -11.92
CA ALA A 214 15.12 -0.31 -10.78
C ALA A 214 16.56 0.05 -11.17
N ARG A 215 16.94 -0.17 -12.43
CA ARG A 215 18.25 0.21 -12.96
C ARG A 215 18.26 1.64 -13.50
N SER A 216 17.09 2.22 -13.70
CA SER A 216 16.97 3.62 -14.11
C SER A 216 17.24 4.49 -12.88
N PRO A 217 18.19 5.44 -12.94
CA PRO A 217 18.37 6.39 -11.84
C PRO A 217 17.10 7.25 -11.72
N LEU A 218 16.70 7.52 -10.48
CA LEU A 218 15.82 8.65 -10.15
C LEU A 218 16.57 9.97 -10.35
#